data_AF-A0A345BV76-F1
#
_entry.id   AF-A0A345BV76-F1
#
_cell.length_a   1.000
_cell.length_b   1.000
_cell.length_c   1.000
_cell.angle_alpha   90.00
_cell.angle_beta   90.00
_cell.angle_gamma   90.00
#
_symmetry.space_group_name_H-M   'P 1'
#
loop_
_entity.id
_entity.type
_entity.pdbx_description
1 polymer ?
#
loop_
_entity_poly.entity_id
_entity_poly.type
_entity_poly.pdbx_seq_one_letter_code
_entity_poly.pdbx_strand_id
1 'polypeptide(L)'
;MNAGGETSIYFSNGGVCMAAVYKEAYMTPIGERLIRELIERKKEEKKRERSVTFAAWIATAAFALMLLLLFSMEESNVGPAIMPFFRSDYGLTLVALCTGASAFLIIEKKKRDKAEKEYTELRKEVVDRYEEIWNTEQLRAYSYPLFEWLEREHDVNLYHQ
;
A
#
# COMPACT_ATOMS: atom_id res chain seq x y z
N MET A 1 -9.89 22.03 -45.01
CA MET A 1 -8.67 21.20 -45.07
C MET A 1 -7.75 21.63 -43.94
N ASN A 2 -7.36 20.66 -43.09
CA ASN A 2 -6.27 20.60 -42.09
C ASN A 2 -5.95 21.83 -41.21
N ALA A 3 -6.13 21.78 -39.89
CA ALA A 3 -5.53 20.92 -38.85
C ALA A 3 -4.22 21.50 -38.28
N GLY A 4 -4.11 21.55 -36.95
CA GLY A 4 -2.86 21.86 -36.25
C GLY A 4 -3.02 22.81 -35.06
N GLY A 5 -3.96 22.55 -34.15
CA GLY A 5 -3.97 23.18 -32.83
C GLY A 5 -3.24 22.27 -31.85
N GLU A 6 -1.92 22.37 -31.77
CA GLU A 6 -1.11 21.68 -30.77
C GLU A 6 -1.43 22.23 -29.36
N THR A 7 -2.32 21.57 -28.63
CA THR A 7 -2.44 21.78 -27.18
C THR A 7 -1.36 20.97 -26.47
N SER A 8 -0.16 21.54 -26.41
CA SER A 8 0.91 21.05 -25.54
C SER A 8 0.54 21.35 -24.08
N ILE A 9 0.25 20.30 -23.31
CA ILE A 9 -0.19 20.41 -21.92
C ILE A 9 1.06 20.39 -21.02
N TYR A 10 1.53 21.57 -20.62
CA TYR A 10 2.61 21.71 -19.67
C TYR A 10 2.08 21.50 -18.24
N PHE A 11 2.43 20.37 -17.63
CA PHE A 11 2.30 20.16 -16.18
C PHE A 11 3.46 20.87 -15.47
N SER A 12 3.26 22.12 -15.05
CA SER A 12 4.22 22.85 -14.22
C SER A 12 3.68 23.06 -12.80
N ASN A 13 4.55 22.71 -11.85
CA ASN A 13 4.55 22.97 -10.41
C ASN A 13 3.68 24.15 -9.94
N GLY A 14 2.78 23.87 -9.00
CA GLY A 14 2.07 24.90 -8.24
C GLY A 14 0.73 24.40 -7.73
N GLY A 15 0.73 23.72 -6.58
CA GLY A 15 -0.46 23.18 -5.95
C GLY A 15 -1.56 24.21 -5.69
N VAL A 16 -2.78 23.69 -5.66
CA VAL A 16 -3.97 24.21 -4.98
C VAL A 16 -4.99 25.04 -5.79
N CYS A 17 -4.69 25.64 -6.95
CA CYS A 17 -5.70 26.49 -7.65
C CYS A 17 -6.36 25.95 -8.93
N MET A 18 -5.86 24.88 -9.58
CA MET A 18 -6.48 24.35 -10.83
C MET A 18 -7.49 23.20 -10.63
N ALA A 19 -7.55 22.59 -9.44
CA ALA A 19 -8.48 21.49 -9.17
C ALA A 19 -9.93 21.95 -8.94
N ALA A 20 -10.16 23.23 -8.62
CA ALA A 20 -11.47 23.74 -8.24
C ALA A 20 -12.32 24.22 -9.44
N VAL A 21 -11.69 24.73 -10.51
CA VAL A 21 -12.40 25.33 -11.67
C VAL A 21 -12.76 24.28 -12.74
N TYR A 22 -12.13 23.11 -12.69
CA TYR A 22 -12.19 22.11 -13.77
C TYR A 22 -12.91 20.80 -13.37
N LYS A 23 -13.49 20.79 -12.16
CA LYS A 23 -14.09 19.63 -11.50
C LYS A 23 -15.30 19.03 -12.21
N GLU A 24 -16.03 19.82 -13.02
CA GLU A 24 -17.22 19.36 -13.74
C GLU A 24 -16.95 18.78 -15.14
N ALA A 25 -15.74 18.97 -15.70
CA ALA A 25 -15.47 18.64 -17.10
C ALA A 25 -14.84 17.26 -17.36
N TYR A 26 -14.46 16.52 -16.30
CA TYR A 26 -13.61 15.33 -16.43
C TYR A 26 -14.29 13.99 -16.08
N MET A 27 -15.32 14.01 -15.23
CA MET A 27 -16.05 12.80 -14.82
C MET A 27 -17.40 13.14 -14.19
N THR A 28 -18.32 12.18 -14.17
CA THR A 28 -19.59 12.29 -13.45
C THR A 28 -19.36 12.41 -11.93
N PRO A 29 -20.32 12.94 -11.15
CA PRO A 29 -20.22 12.99 -9.68
C PRO A 29 -20.10 11.61 -9.00
N ILE A 30 -20.42 10.54 -9.73
CA ILE A 30 -20.20 9.16 -9.29
C ILE A 30 -18.72 8.80 -9.46
N GLY A 31 -18.13 9.09 -10.63
CA GLY A 31 -16.71 8.91 -10.88
C GLY A 31 -15.82 9.63 -9.89
N GLU A 32 -16.15 10.88 -9.52
CA GLU A 32 -15.35 11.61 -8.54
C GLU A 32 -15.28 10.89 -7.19
N ARG A 33 -16.42 10.37 -6.70
CA ARG A 33 -16.48 9.65 -5.44
C ARG A 33 -15.65 8.36 -5.49
N LEU A 34 -15.78 7.60 -6.58
CA LEU A 34 -15.02 6.38 -6.79
C LEU A 34 -13.50 6.63 -6.86
N ILE A 35 -13.07 7.65 -7.60
CA ILE A 35 -11.64 8.00 -7.71
C ILE A 35 -11.09 8.50 -6.38
N ARG A 36 -11.84 9.32 -5.62
CA ARG A 36 -11.43 9.73 -4.27
C ARG A 36 -11.27 8.53 -3.34
N GLU A 37 -12.24 7.63 -3.33
CA GLU A 37 -12.20 6.42 -2.52
C GLU A 37 -11.02 5.52 -2.94
N LEU A 38 -10.73 5.43 -4.24
CA LEU A 38 -9.59 4.68 -4.77
C LEU A 38 -8.25 5.23 -4.27
N ILE A 39 -8.08 6.56 -4.28
CA ILE A 39 -6.88 7.23 -3.74
C ILE A 39 -6.76 7.00 -2.23
N GLU A 40 -7.87 7.11 -1.50
CA GLU A 40 -7.89 6.90 -0.05
C GLU A 40 -7.51 5.46 0.30
N ARG A 41 -8.08 4.46 -0.39
CA ARG A 41 -7.76 3.04 -0.21
C ARG A 41 -6.31 2.72 -0.58
N LYS A 42 -5.77 3.30 -1.66
CA LYS A 42 -4.34 3.15 -2.00
C LYS A 42 -3.43 3.69 -0.90
N LYS A 43 -3.79 4.84 -0.32
CA LYS A 43 -3.04 5.44 0.80
C LYS A 43 -3.11 4.56 2.05
N GLU A 44 -4.26 3.96 2.34
CA GLU A 44 -4.42 3.02 3.45
C GLU A 44 -3.62 1.73 3.24
N GLU A 45 -3.66 1.15 2.05
CA GLU A 45 -2.85 -0.01 1.64
C GLU A 45 -1.37 0.26 1.89
N LYS A 46 -0.84 1.38 1.36
CA LYS A 46 0.57 1.78 1.51
C LYS A 46 0.94 2.05 2.97
N LYS A 47 0.03 2.61 3.77
CA LYS A 47 0.23 2.79 5.21
C LYS A 47 0.35 1.46 5.93
N ARG A 48 -0.54 0.50 5.63
CA ARG A 48 -0.51 -0.84 6.23
C ARG A 48 0.71 -1.64 5.79
N GLU A 49 1.12 -1.51 4.53
CA GLU A 49 2.36 -2.11 4.02
C GLU A 49 3.59 -1.61 4.79
N ARG A 50 3.70 -0.31 5.04
CA ARG A 50 4.76 0.26 5.88
C ARG A 50 4.72 -0.28 7.30
N SER A 51 3.52 -0.35 7.91
CA SER A 51 3.36 -0.90 9.26
C SER A 51 3.78 -2.37 9.34
N VAL A 52 3.39 -3.19 8.36
CA VAL A 52 3.80 -4.61 8.27
C VAL A 52 5.31 -4.73 8.07
N THR A 53 5.89 -3.92 7.19
CA THR A 53 7.33 -3.90 6.94
C THR A 53 8.10 -3.52 8.21
N PHE A 54 7.65 -2.49 8.91
CA PHE A 54 8.24 -2.07 10.19
C PHE A 54 8.10 -3.15 11.27
N ALA A 55 6.92 -3.77 11.40
CA ALA A 55 6.71 -4.90 12.32
C ALA A 55 7.59 -6.12 11.96
N ALA A 56 7.79 -6.38 10.67
CA ALA A 56 8.71 -7.41 10.18
C ALA A 56 10.15 -7.11 10.58
N TRP A 57 10.62 -5.88 10.41
CA TRP A 57 11.95 -5.47 10.87
C TRP A 57 12.14 -5.64 12.38
N ILE A 58 11.14 -5.28 13.19
CA ILE A 58 11.17 -5.51 14.65
C ILE A 58 11.25 -7.01 14.97
N ALA A 59 10.41 -7.83 14.33
CA ALA A 59 10.41 -9.27 14.54
C ALA A 59 11.74 -9.91 14.12
N THR A 60 12.31 -9.49 12.98
CA THR A 60 13.63 -9.95 12.52
C THR A 60 14.74 -9.52 13.48
N ALA A 61 14.72 -8.28 13.98
CA ALA A 61 15.69 -7.80 14.96
C ALA A 61 15.61 -8.57 16.29
N ALA A 62 14.40 -8.85 16.78
CA ALA A 62 14.19 -9.65 17.99
C ALA A 62 14.70 -11.08 17.83
N PHE A 63 14.43 -11.69 16.67
CA PHE A 63 14.94 -13.03 16.35
C PHE A 63 16.47 -13.05 16.21
N ALA A 64 17.06 -12.05 15.56
CA ALA A 64 18.51 -11.92 15.44
C ALA A 64 19.17 -11.73 16.82
N LEU A 65 18.59 -10.91 17.70
CA LEU A 65 19.06 -10.76 19.08
C LEU A 65 19.01 -12.08 19.85
N MET A 66 17.91 -12.83 19.72
CA MET A 66 17.79 -14.15 20.32
C MET A 66 18.90 -15.10 19.85
N LEU A 67 19.19 -15.13 18.54
CA LEU A 67 20.30 -15.92 18.00
C LEU A 67 21.65 -15.47 18.56
N LEU A 68 21.93 -14.16 18.59
CA LEU A 68 23.18 -13.62 19.14
C LEU A 68 23.38 -14.00 20.61
N LEU A 69 22.32 -13.99 21.42
CA LEU A 69 22.37 -14.43 22.81
C LEU A 69 22.69 -15.93 22.90
N LEU A 70 22.07 -16.76 22.05
CA LEU A 70 22.37 -18.19 22.00
C LEU A 70 23.83 -18.47 21.59
N PHE A 71 24.36 -17.76 20.58
CA PHE A 71 25.75 -17.86 20.15
C PHE A 71 26.75 -17.31 21.19
N SER A 72 26.37 -16.29 21.97
CA SER A 72 27.24 -15.74 23.02
C SER A 72 27.39 -16.65 24.24
N MET A 73 26.51 -17.66 24.39
CA MET A 73 26.63 -18.69 25.43
C MET A 73 27.54 -19.85 25.02
N GLU A 74 28.12 -19.80 23.82
CA GLU A 74 28.90 -20.85 23.19
C GLU A 74 30.38 -20.84 23.66
N GLU A 75 30.61 -21.02 24.96
CA GLU A 75 31.89 -21.60 25.44
C GLU A 75 31.82 -23.13 25.54
N SER A 76 30.62 -23.72 25.44
CA SER A 76 30.43 -25.18 25.42
C SER A 76 29.20 -25.57 24.62
N ASN A 77 29.38 -26.54 23.71
CA ASN A 77 28.39 -27.33 22.96
C ASN A 77 26.91 -26.87 23.09
N VAL A 78 26.34 -26.35 21.99
CA VAL A 78 25.00 -25.73 21.94
C VAL A 78 23.87 -26.69 22.41
N GLY A 79 24.02 -27.99 22.17
CA GLY A 79 22.99 -29.00 22.50
C GLY A 79 22.54 -29.00 23.97
N PRO A 80 23.44 -29.19 24.96
CA PRO A 80 23.09 -29.16 26.38
C PRO A 80 22.74 -27.77 26.95
N ALA A 81 23.11 -26.67 26.27
CA ALA A 81 22.86 -25.30 26.76
C ALA A 81 21.43 -24.78 26.43
N ILE A 82 20.76 -25.36 25.42
CA ILE A 82 19.40 -24.96 25.02
C ILE A 82 18.38 -25.28 26.11
N MET A 83 18.40 -26.50 26.68
CA MET A 83 17.37 -26.94 27.64
C MET A 83 17.33 -26.08 28.93
N PRO A 84 18.48 -25.71 29.54
CA PRO A 84 18.54 -24.78 30.67
C PRO A 84 18.10 -23.36 30.30
N PHE A 85 18.44 -22.89 29.09
CA PHE A 85 18.04 -21.57 28.61
C PHE A 85 16.51 -21.45 28.54
N PHE A 86 15.83 -22.42 27.93
CA PHE A 86 14.36 -22.47 27.88
C PHE A 86 13.68 -22.67 29.25
N ARG A 87 14.40 -23.19 30.26
CA ARG A 87 13.90 -23.27 31.64
C ARG A 87 14.14 -22.00 32.45
N SER A 88 15.00 -21.11 31.99
CA SER A 88 15.24 -19.83 32.64
C SER A 88 14.09 -18.86 32.36
N ASP A 89 13.80 -17.98 33.31
CA ASP A 89 12.80 -16.92 33.15
C ASP A 89 13.14 -16.00 31.95
N TYR A 90 14.43 -15.81 31.66
CA TYR A 90 14.91 -15.03 30.51
C TYR A 90 14.63 -15.72 29.16
N GLY A 91 14.81 -17.03 29.07
CA GLY A 91 14.52 -17.78 27.84
C GLY A 91 13.03 -17.86 27.56
N LEU A 92 12.20 -18.10 28.59
CA LEU A 92 10.75 -18.11 28.45
C LEU A 92 10.20 -16.74 28.00
N THR A 93 10.70 -15.65 28.58
CA THR A 93 10.29 -14.29 28.18
C THR A 93 10.72 -13.95 26.75
N LEU A 94 11.92 -14.36 26.32
CA LEU A 94 12.38 -14.18 24.93
C LEU A 94 11.54 -14.98 23.92
N VAL A 95 11.20 -16.22 24.24
CA VAL A 95 10.35 -17.07 23.39
C VAL A 95 8.93 -16.53 23.31
N ALA A 96 8.37 -16.08 24.43
CA ALA A 96 7.08 -15.42 24.47
C ALA A 96 7.09 -14.13 23.63
N LEU A 97 8.16 -13.34 23.69
CA LEU A 97 8.33 -12.13 22.90
C LEU A 97 8.43 -12.43 21.40
N CYS A 98 9.21 -13.44 20.99
CA CYS A 98 9.31 -13.84 19.59
C CYS A 98 7.99 -14.39 19.05
N THR A 99 7.28 -15.19 19.84
CA THR A 99 5.97 -15.74 19.48
C THR A 99 4.93 -14.62 19.38
N GLY A 100 4.92 -13.69 20.33
CA GLY A 100 4.05 -12.51 20.33
C GLY A 100 4.30 -11.61 19.13
N ALA A 101 5.56 -11.31 18.82
CA ALA A 101 5.94 -10.53 17.64
C ALA A 101 5.51 -11.20 16.33
N SER A 102 5.67 -12.52 16.24
CA SER A 102 5.26 -13.31 15.08
C SER A 102 3.73 -13.32 14.91
N ALA A 103 2.98 -13.51 16.01
CA ALA A 103 1.53 -13.46 16.00
C ALA A 103 1.01 -12.07 15.60
N PHE A 104 1.62 -11.00 16.12
CA PHE A 104 1.31 -9.63 15.76
C PHE A 104 1.54 -9.36 14.27
N LEU A 105 2.66 -9.84 13.71
CA LEU A 105 2.97 -9.73 12.29
C LEU A 105 1.92 -10.42 11.42
N ILE A 106 1.48 -11.63 11.80
CA ILE A 106 0.43 -12.36 11.07
C ILE A 106 -0.89 -11.57 11.05
N ILE A 107 -1.26 -10.96 12.18
CA ILE A 107 -2.48 -10.14 12.29
C ILE A 107 -2.39 -8.91 11.40
N GLU A 108 -1.26 -8.18 11.44
CA GLU A 108 -1.07 -7.00 10.59
C GLU A 108 -1.00 -7.36 9.10
N LYS A 109 -0.39 -8.50 8.76
CA LYS A 109 -0.39 -9.04 7.39
C LYS A 109 -1.82 -9.29 6.90
N LYS A 110 -2.67 -9.94 7.70
CA LYS A 110 -4.09 -10.12 7.33
C LYS A 110 -4.83 -8.80 7.09
N LYS A 111 -4.52 -7.76 7.87
CA LYS A 111 -5.12 -6.43 7.66
C LYS A 111 -4.63 -5.77 6.38
N ARG A 112 -3.35 -5.94 6.03
CA ARG A 112 -2.78 -5.50 4.75
C ARG A 112 -3.48 -6.23 3.59
N ASP A 113 -3.54 -7.56 3.64
CA ASP A 113 -4.15 -8.37 2.57
C ASP A 113 -5.62 -7.99 2.35
N LYS A 114 -6.35 -7.67 3.43
CA LYS A 114 -7.73 -7.15 3.34
C LYS A 114 -7.79 -5.80 2.62
N ALA A 115 -6.92 -4.85 2.98
CA ALA A 115 -6.90 -3.53 2.34
C ALA A 115 -6.50 -3.60 0.86
N GLU A 116 -5.54 -4.48 0.52
CA GLU A 116 -5.13 -4.75 -0.85
C GLU A 116 -6.28 -5.35 -1.69
N LYS A 117 -7.05 -6.28 -1.09
CA LYS A 117 -8.24 -6.83 -1.73
C LYS A 117 -9.31 -5.77 -1.97
N GLU A 118 -9.62 -4.94 -0.97
CA GLU A 118 -10.59 -3.85 -1.08
C GLU A 118 -10.18 -2.82 -2.14
N TYR A 119 -8.89 -2.47 -2.21
CA TYR A 119 -8.35 -1.61 -3.27
C TYR A 119 -8.51 -2.27 -4.65
N THR A 120 -8.16 -3.55 -4.78
CA THR A 120 -8.25 -4.28 -6.05
C THR A 120 -9.69 -4.42 -6.53
N GLU A 121 -10.63 -4.67 -5.62
CA GLU A 121 -12.06 -4.76 -5.91
C GLU A 121 -12.63 -3.41 -6.36
N LEU A 122 -12.31 -2.34 -5.63
CA LEU A 122 -12.73 -0.99 -6.01
C LEU A 122 -12.14 -0.57 -7.36
N ARG A 123 -10.88 -0.91 -7.61
CA ARG A 123 -10.23 -0.67 -8.91
C ARG A 123 -10.97 -1.37 -10.05
N LYS A 124 -11.39 -2.63 -9.85
CA LYS A 124 -12.21 -3.36 -10.83
C LYS A 124 -13.55 -2.68 -11.05
N GLU A 125 -14.22 -2.25 -9.98
CA GLU A 125 -15.48 -1.51 -10.09
C GLU A 125 -15.33 -0.22 -10.91
N VAL A 126 -14.24 0.54 -10.76
CA VAL A 126 -13.97 1.74 -11.58
C VAL A 126 -13.83 1.39 -13.06
N VAL A 127 -13.16 0.29 -13.39
CA VAL A 127 -12.99 -0.17 -14.77
C VAL A 127 -14.31 -0.68 -15.35
N ASP A 128 -15.07 -1.46 -14.59
CA ASP A 128 -16.37 -1.99 -15.02
C ASP A 128 -17.39 -0.86 -15.26
N ARG A 129 -17.32 0.21 -14.45
CA ARG A 129 -18.14 1.42 -14.60
C ARG A 129 -17.51 2.47 -15.53
N TYR A 130 -16.48 2.13 -16.31
CA TYR A 130 -15.81 3.08 -17.19
C TYR A 130 -16.81 3.81 -18.12
N GLU A 131 -17.75 3.08 -18.72
CA GLU A 131 -18.75 3.69 -19.61
C GLU A 131 -19.76 4.58 -18.89
N GLU A 132 -20.03 4.33 -17.60
CA GLU A 132 -20.91 5.14 -16.74
C GLU A 132 -20.20 6.43 -16.28
N ILE A 133 -18.89 6.34 -15.99
CA ILE A 133 -18.07 7.46 -15.54
C ILE A 133 -17.69 8.39 -16.71
N TRP A 134 -17.34 7.81 -17.86
CA TRP A 134 -16.94 8.51 -19.08
C TRP A 134 -17.96 8.24 -20.20
N ASN A 135 -19.18 8.71 -19.96
CA ASN A 135 -20.34 8.51 -20.83
C ASN A 135 -20.34 9.37 -22.11
N THR A 136 -19.50 10.42 -22.19
CA THR A 136 -19.36 11.26 -23.38
C THR A 136 -17.94 11.20 -23.95
N GLU A 137 -17.77 11.44 -25.26
CA GLU A 137 -16.44 11.49 -25.89
C GLU A 137 -15.53 12.55 -25.26
N GLN A 138 -16.10 13.67 -24.84
CA GLN A 138 -15.38 14.75 -24.16
C GLN A 138 -14.78 14.24 -22.84
N LEU A 139 -15.58 13.52 -22.04
CA LEU A 139 -15.11 12.92 -20.78
C LEU A 139 -14.06 11.84 -21.05
N ARG A 140 -14.26 10.98 -22.06
CA ARG A 140 -13.28 9.95 -22.44
C ARG A 140 -11.93 10.54 -22.82
N ALA A 141 -11.90 11.68 -23.51
CA ALA A 141 -10.65 12.38 -23.84
C ALA A 141 -9.87 12.81 -22.58
N TYR A 142 -10.58 13.10 -21.48
CA TYR A 142 -9.97 13.45 -20.20
C TYR A 142 -9.66 12.25 -19.28
N SER A 143 -10.06 11.03 -19.66
CA SER A 143 -9.75 9.82 -18.87
C SER A 143 -8.24 9.49 -18.87
N TYR A 144 -7.59 9.59 -20.03
CA TYR A 144 -6.14 9.36 -20.17
C TYR A 144 -5.27 10.25 -19.27
N PRO A 145 -5.40 11.59 -19.31
CA PRO A 145 -4.60 12.46 -18.43
C PRO A 145 -4.93 12.26 -16.95
N LEU A 146 -6.17 11.84 -16.61
CA LEU A 146 -6.52 11.49 -15.24
C LEU A 146 -5.81 10.20 -14.78
N PHE A 147 -5.77 9.18 -15.63
CA PHE A 147 -5.09 7.91 -15.33
C PHE A 147 -3.58 8.12 -15.20
N GLU A 148 -2.98 8.94 -16.06
CA GLU A 148 -1.57 9.33 -15.95
C GLU A 148 -1.29 10.10 -14.66
N TRP A 149 -2.18 11.01 -14.26
CA TRP A 149 -2.07 11.72 -12.98
C TRP A 149 -2.21 10.77 -11.78
N LEU A 150 -3.14 9.81 -11.82
CA LEU A 150 -3.33 8.80 -10.78
C LEU A 150 -2.12 7.89 -10.61
N GLU A 151 -1.52 7.47 -11.72
CA GLU A 151 -0.30 6.67 -11.71
C GLU A 151 0.88 7.47 -11.16
N ARG A 152 1.08 8.71 -11.64
CA ARG A 152 2.22 9.54 -11.25
C ARG A 152 2.16 10.04 -9.80
N GLU A 153 1.00 10.52 -9.37
CA GLU A 153 0.85 11.18 -8.05
C GLU A 153 0.47 10.20 -6.94
N HIS A 154 -0.31 9.17 -7.28
CA HIS A 154 -0.89 8.26 -6.31
C HIS A 154 -0.44 6.82 -6.45
N ASP A 155 0.38 6.47 -7.46
CA ASP A 155 0.84 5.10 -7.71
C ASP A 155 -0.35 4.15 -7.94
N VAL A 156 -1.42 4.68 -8.54
CA VAL A 156 -2.66 3.97 -8.88
C VAL A 156 -2.67 3.75 -10.39
N ASN A 157 -2.21 2.59 -10.83
CA ASN A 157 -2.28 2.21 -12.24
C ASN A 157 -3.65 1.57 -12.54
N LEU A 158 -4.45 2.14 -13.44
CA LEU A 158 -5.75 1.61 -13.87
C LEU A 158 -5.71 0.76 -15.16
N TYR A 159 -4.55 0.66 -15.83
CA TYR A 159 -4.39 0.05 -17.17
C TYR A 159 -4.21 -1.47 -17.21
N HIS A 160 -3.97 -2.13 -16.07
CA HIS A 160 -3.60 -3.56 -16.04
C HIS A 160 -4.63 -4.43 -15.33
N GLN A 161 -5.33 -5.31 -16.05
CA GLN A 161 -6.26 -6.26 -15.43
C GLN A 161 -5.52 -7.48 -14.86
#